data_AF-A0A9E6VXR4-F1
#
_entry.id   AF-A0A9E6VXR4-F1
#
_cell.length_a   1.000
_cell.length_b   1.000
_cell.length_c   1.000
_cell.angle_alpha   90.00
_cell.angle_beta   90.00
_cell.angle_gamma   90.00
#
_symmetry.space_group_name_H-M   'P 1'
#
loop_
_entity.id
_entity.type
_entity.pdbx_description
1 polymer ?
#
loop_
_entity_poly.entity_id
_entity_poly.type
_entity_poly.pdbx_seq_one_letter_code
_entity_poly.pdbx_strand_id
1 'polypeptide(L)'
;MWKTPSVILKWKLKSDIRMLRGFLSKLKASRPIQEQAVPPEGTPQAMTENVSGAEDAAEVVAEDGGPVETGRRADNFRKIMRREAAGLDQFQTVPVRQLYKWWLSFQPNMPARQDFDIARFWKLAPSVYIIEVLDKDRFLYRLNGEQVVQIVGTSMRGHEITPDDPLVENRLFLQYLQKLVKSRVCWRCSGKADVFGKGYLAFETVDCPIADENGAITHVIGVIALINEEKSPTPTPPASS
;
A
#
# COMPACT_ATOMS: atom_id res chain seq x y z
N MET A 1 -32.93 -38.70 -3.59
CA MET A 1 -31.81 -39.31 -4.33
C MET A 1 -30.78 -38.20 -4.59
N TRP A 2 -29.69 -38.18 -3.83
CA TRP A 2 -28.67 -37.12 -3.90
C TRP A 2 -27.44 -37.64 -4.66
N LYS A 3 -26.99 -36.94 -5.70
CA LYS A 3 -25.75 -37.24 -6.42
C LYS A 3 -24.60 -36.39 -5.87
N THR A 4 -23.52 -37.08 -5.53
CA THR A 4 -22.23 -36.60 -4.99
C THR A 4 -21.44 -35.65 -5.92
N PRO A 5 -20.66 -34.70 -5.39
CA PRO A 5 -19.52 -34.09 -6.08
C PRO A 5 -18.20 -34.51 -5.41
N SER A 6 -17.39 -35.36 -6.06
CA SER A 6 -16.06 -35.69 -5.51
C SER A 6 -15.07 -36.14 -6.59
N VAL A 7 -14.71 -35.24 -7.51
CA VAL A 7 -13.55 -35.48 -8.40
C VAL A 7 -12.74 -34.20 -8.68
N ILE A 8 -13.37 -33.02 -8.74
CA ILE A 8 -12.70 -31.77 -9.15
C ILE A 8 -11.75 -31.22 -8.08
N LEU A 9 -11.97 -31.49 -6.78
CA LEU A 9 -11.10 -30.99 -5.71
C LEU A 9 -9.73 -31.71 -5.61
N LYS A 10 -9.58 -32.92 -6.18
CA LYS A 10 -8.32 -33.68 -6.08
C LYS A 10 -7.23 -33.24 -7.05
N TRP A 11 -7.57 -32.52 -8.12
CA TRP A 11 -6.59 -32.06 -9.11
C TRP A 11 -5.88 -30.76 -8.71
N LYS A 12 -6.55 -29.87 -7.98
CA LYS A 12 -5.98 -28.57 -7.59
C LYS A 12 -4.90 -28.71 -6.51
N LEU A 13 -5.05 -29.65 -5.56
CA LEU A 13 -4.10 -29.86 -4.47
C LEU A 13 -2.77 -30.51 -4.88
N LYS A 14 -2.74 -31.29 -5.99
CA LYS A 14 -1.49 -31.94 -6.47
C LYS A 14 -0.57 -30.99 -7.24
N SER A 15 -1.12 -29.94 -7.84
CA SER A 15 -0.35 -28.92 -8.57
C SER A 15 0.51 -28.08 -7.60
N ASP A 16 -0.07 -27.67 -6.46
CA ASP A 16 0.58 -26.76 -5.52
C ASP A 16 1.73 -27.42 -4.73
N ILE A 17 1.64 -28.71 -4.46
CA ILE A 17 2.73 -29.48 -3.81
C ILE A 17 3.96 -29.61 -4.73
N ARG A 18 3.77 -29.59 -6.05
CA ARG A 18 4.88 -29.70 -7.01
C ARG A 18 5.64 -28.37 -7.15
N MET A 19 4.97 -27.23 -7.05
CA MET A 19 5.61 -25.92 -7.01
C MET A 19 6.38 -25.68 -5.70
N LEU A 20 5.84 -26.09 -4.55
CA LEU A 20 6.51 -25.93 -3.25
C LEU A 20 7.80 -26.76 -3.10
N ARG A 21 7.86 -27.97 -3.71
CA ARG A 21 9.08 -28.79 -3.68
C ARG A 21 10.23 -28.21 -4.52
N GLY A 22 9.94 -27.51 -5.62
CA GLY A 22 10.96 -26.85 -6.44
C GLY A 22 11.53 -25.57 -5.80
N PHE A 23 10.77 -24.93 -4.90
CA PHE A 23 11.22 -23.76 -4.17
C PHE A 23 12.12 -24.14 -2.97
N LEU A 24 11.77 -25.22 -2.26
CA LEU A 24 12.57 -25.73 -1.12
C LEU A 24 13.93 -26.32 -1.53
N SER A 25 14.08 -26.82 -2.77
CA SER A 25 15.38 -27.30 -3.26
C SER A 25 16.36 -26.17 -3.55
N LYS A 26 15.89 -24.94 -3.82
CA LYS A 26 16.75 -23.77 -4.05
C LYS A 26 17.22 -23.12 -2.74
N LEU A 27 16.51 -23.29 -1.64
CA LEU A 27 16.89 -22.75 -0.32
C LEU A 27 18.02 -23.55 0.37
N LYS A 28 18.27 -24.80 -0.03
CA LYS A 28 19.37 -25.61 0.52
C LYS A 28 20.74 -25.35 -0.14
N ALA A 29 20.83 -24.44 -1.12
CA ALA A 29 22.07 -24.10 -1.82
C ALA A 29 22.73 -22.81 -1.32
N SER A 30 22.20 -22.17 -0.28
CA SER A 30 22.77 -20.96 0.31
C SER A 30 23.95 -21.31 1.21
N ARG A 31 25.13 -20.80 0.86
CA ARG A 31 26.38 -20.97 1.62
C ARG A 31 26.24 -20.44 3.05
N PRO A 32 26.94 -21.02 4.05
CA PRO A 32 26.97 -20.47 5.40
C PRO A 32 27.54 -19.05 5.38
N ILE A 33 26.84 -18.13 6.03
CA ILE A 33 27.28 -16.77 6.28
C ILE A 33 28.48 -16.87 7.24
N GLN A 34 29.64 -16.42 6.79
CA GLN A 34 30.80 -16.24 7.66
C GLN A 34 30.48 -15.13 8.65
N GLU A 35 30.39 -15.51 9.92
CA GLU A 35 30.28 -14.63 11.08
C GLU A 35 31.57 -13.81 11.20
N GLN A 36 31.52 -12.55 10.76
CA GLN A 36 32.61 -11.61 10.99
C GLN A 36 32.49 -11.06 12.41
N ALA A 37 33.58 -11.16 13.17
CA ALA A 37 33.70 -10.65 14.53
C ALA A 37 33.48 -9.13 14.57
N VAL A 38 32.58 -8.71 15.45
CA VAL A 38 32.29 -7.30 15.76
C VAL A 38 33.45 -6.74 16.60
N PRO A 39 34.09 -5.64 16.19
CA PRO A 39 35.08 -4.96 17.03
C PRO A 39 34.40 -4.27 18.24
N PRO A 40 35.09 -4.15 19.39
CA PRO A 40 34.51 -3.61 20.61
C PRO A 40 34.09 -2.15 20.46
N GLU A 41 32.90 -1.84 20.99
CA GLU A 41 32.24 -0.55 21.00
C GLU A 41 33.13 0.55 21.63
N GLY A 42 33.40 1.58 20.84
CA GLY A 42 33.96 2.84 21.34
C GLY A 42 32.86 3.65 22.03
N THR A 43 33.16 4.10 23.25
CA THR A 43 32.31 4.95 24.08
C THR A 43 31.80 6.19 23.33
N PRO A 44 30.48 6.44 23.26
CA PRO A 44 29.96 7.64 22.61
C PRO A 44 30.22 8.88 23.47
N GLN A 45 30.96 9.84 22.91
CA GLN A 45 31.03 11.21 23.43
C GLN A 45 29.67 11.89 23.23
N ALA A 46 29.08 12.35 24.32
CA ALA A 46 27.88 13.17 24.30
C ALA A 46 28.20 14.55 23.70
N MET A 47 27.73 14.80 22.47
CA MET A 47 27.57 16.16 21.95
C MET A 47 26.11 16.56 22.10
N THR A 48 25.84 17.42 23.09
CA THR A 48 24.57 18.11 23.26
C THR A 48 24.54 19.30 22.31
N GLU A 49 24.00 19.14 21.10
CA GLU A 49 23.59 20.27 20.27
C GLU A 49 22.14 20.64 20.55
N ASN A 50 21.96 21.82 21.15
CA ASN A 50 20.70 22.51 21.28
C ASN A 50 20.21 22.96 19.90
N VAL A 51 19.19 22.29 19.35
CA VAL A 51 18.42 22.81 18.22
C VAL A 51 17.03 23.20 18.73
N SER A 52 16.93 24.41 19.29
CA SER A 52 15.66 25.08 19.54
C SER A 52 15.22 25.79 18.27
N GLY A 53 14.46 25.08 17.43
CA GLY A 53 13.82 25.62 16.24
C GLY A 53 12.44 25.01 16.11
N ALA A 54 11.53 25.39 17.01
CA ALA A 54 10.11 25.15 16.84
C ALA A 54 9.59 26.16 15.82
N GLU A 55 9.80 25.87 14.53
CA GLU A 55 9.10 26.59 13.48
C GLU A 55 7.66 26.08 13.44
N ASP A 56 6.73 27.00 13.71
CA ASP A 56 5.30 26.82 13.53
C ASP A 56 5.02 26.21 12.15
N ALA A 57 4.59 24.95 12.14
CA ALA A 57 4.10 24.29 10.94
C ALA A 57 2.75 24.92 10.56
N ALA A 58 2.81 26.04 9.85
CA ALA A 58 1.64 26.63 9.22
C ALA A 58 0.97 25.55 8.34
N GLU A 59 -0.31 25.28 8.61
CA GLU A 59 -1.13 24.35 7.85
C GLU A 59 -1.30 24.92 6.43
N VAL A 60 -0.50 24.43 5.49
CA VAL A 60 -0.60 24.82 4.08
C VAL A 60 -1.83 24.11 3.50
N VAL A 61 -2.91 24.86 3.37
CA VAL A 61 -4.12 24.40 2.69
C VAL A 61 -3.83 24.36 1.19
N ALA A 62 -3.87 23.17 0.57
CA ALA A 62 -3.78 23.05 -0.88
C ALA A 62 -4.98 23.74 -1.56
N GLU A 63 -4.79 24.24 -2.79
CA GLU A 63 -5.84 24.95 -3.56
C GLU A 63 -7.15 24.15 -3.74
N ASP A 64 -7.10 22.84 -3.55
CA ASP A 64 -8.26 21.95 -3.63
C ASP A 64 -8.83 21.50 -2.25
N GLY A 65 -8.48 22.19 -1.16
CA GLY A 65 -9.21 22.12 0.13
C GLY A 65 -9.04 20.88 1.02
N GLY A 66 -8.06 20.01 0.75
CA GLY A 66 -7.70 18.90 1.65
C GLY A 66 -6.48 19.22 2.53
N PRO A 67 -6.41 18.73 3.78
CA PRO A 67 -5.22 18.89 4.61
C PRO A 67 -4.03 18.19 3.93
N VAL A 68 -2.92 18.91 3.81
CA VAL A 68 -1.65 18.38 3.31
C VAL A 68 -0.82 17.94 4.50
N GLU A 69 -0.38 16.69 4.53
CA GLU A 69 0.57 16.23 5.55
C GLU A 69 1.96 16.84 5.22
N THR A 70 2.32 17.92 5.93
CA THR A 70 3.60 18.65 5.75
C THR A 70 4.64 18.35 6.84
N GLY A 71 4.28 17.60 7.88
CA GLY A 71 5.17 17.25 8.99
C GLY A 71 6.41 16.46 8.54
N ARG A 72 7.50 16.54 9.31
CA ARG A 72 8.72 15.76 9.09
C ARG A 72 8.41 14.28 9.27
N ARG A 73 8.50 13.51 8.19
CA ARG A 73 8.33 12.04 8.17
C ARG A 73 9.69 11.36 8.11
N ALA A 74 9.81 10.19 8.73
CA ALA A 74 10.99 9.32 8.59
C ALA A 74 10.84 8.33 7.41
N ASP A 75 9.61 8.14 6.92
CA ASP A 75 9.34 7.35 5.73
C ASP A 75 9.76 8.05 4.42
N ASN A 76 9.59 7.34 3.31
CA ASN A 76 9.96 7.82 1.99
C ASN A 76 8.86 8.65 1.31
N PHE A 77 7.77 9.00 2.00
CA PHE A 77 6.65 9.73 1.43
C PHE A 77 6.67 11.22 1.78
N ARG A 78 6.16 12.06 0.87
CA ARG A 78 6.05 13.52 1.06
C ARG A 78 4.80 14.07 0.42
N LYS A 79 4.29 15.18 0.96
CA LYS A 79 3.18 15.96 0.41
C LYS A 79 1.95 15.08 0.16
N ILE A 80 1.63 14.20 1.12
CA ILE A 80 0.50 13.30 1.00
C ILE A 80 -0.78 14.13 1.10
N MET A 81 -1.64 13.97 0.10
CA MET A 81 -2.99 14.50 0.05
C MET A 81 -3.97 13.34 0.06
N ARG A 82 -4.98 13.41 0.91
CA ARG A 82 -6.01 12.37 1.05
C ARG A 82 -7.39 12.98 0.84
N ARG A 83 -8.19 12.38 -0.04
CA ARG A 83 -9.54 12.84 -0.38
C ARG A 83 -10.46 11.66 -0.62
N GLU A 84 -11.76 11.86 -0.48
CA GLU A 84 -12.73 10.88 -0.96
C GLU A 84 -12.62 10.74 -2.48
N ALA A 85 -12.73 9.51 -2.98
CA ALA A 85 -12.74 9.27 -4.42
C ALA A 85 -14.13 9.64 -4.99
N ALA A 86 -14.18 10.63 -5.87
CA ALA A 86 -15.46 11.10 -6.43
C ALA A 86 -15.76 10.51 -7.83
N GLY A 87 -14.74 10.02 -8.54
CA GLY A 87 -14.90 9.58 -9.94
C GLY A 87 -13.68 8.84 -10.49
N LEU A 88 -13.89 8.12 -11.60
CA LEU A 88 -12.83 7.37 -12.29
C LEU A 88 -11.81 8.26 -12.99
N ASP A 89 -12.23 9.45 -13.39
CA ASP A 89 -11.45 10.51 -14.05
C ASP A 89 -10.37 11.11 -13.14
N GLN A 90 -10.49 10.91 -11.84
CA GLN A 90 -9.54 11.39 -10.83
C GLN A 90 -8.24 10.58 -10.75
N PHE A 91 -8.19 9.40 -11.36
CA PHE A 91 -7.08 8.46 -11.27
C PHE A 91 -6.31 8.39 -12.59
N GLN A 92 -5.00 8.52 -12.53
CA GLN A 92 -4.13 8.62 -13.71
C GLN A 92 -3.63 7.25 -14.19
N THR A 93 -3.48 6.30 -13.27
CA THR A 93 -2.90 4.99 -13.53
C THR A 93 -3.98 3.93 -13.76
N VAL A 94 -3.67 2.97 -14.64
CA VAL A 94 -4.58 1.86 -14.96
C VAL A 94 -4.87 0.99 -13.73
N PRO A 95 -3.90 0.61 -12.87
CA PRO A 95 -4.17 -0.26 -11.74
C PRO A 95 -5.16 0.35 -10.74
N VAL A 96 -5.00 1.63 -10.42
CA VAL A 96 -5.87 2.34 -9.48
C VAL A 96 -7.29 2.48 -10.04
N ARG A 97 -7.44 2.86 -11.31
CA ARG A 97 -8.76 2.87 -11.99
C ARG A 97 -9.44 1.50 -11.98
N GLN A 98 -8.68 0.43 -12.19
CA GLN A 98 -9.23 -0.93 -12.24
C GLN A 98 -9.77 -1.38 -10.87
N LEU A 99 -9.03 -1.15 -9.78
CA LEU A 99 -9.54 -1.47 -8.44
C LEU A 99 -10.78 -0.64 -8.10
N TYR A 100 -10.74 0.67 -8.35
CA TYR A 100 -11.89 1.54 -8.06
C TYR A 100 -13.13 1.15 -8.87
N LYS A 101 -12.96 0.86 -10.16
CA LYS A 101 -14.05 0.37 -11.03
C LYS A 101 -14.63 -0.95 -10.52
N TRP A 102 -13.79 -1.87 -10.05
CA TRP A 102 -14.26 -3.11 -9.44
C TRP A 102 -15.11 -2.82 -8.20
N TRP A 103 -14.64 -1.96 -7.29
CA TRP A 103 -15.39 -1.63 -6.08
C TRP A 103 -16.75 -0.96 -6.39
N LEU A 104 -16.77 -0.03 -7.35
CA LEU A 104 -18.01 0.62 -7.80
C LEU A 104 -19.04 -0.35 -8.40
N SER A 105 -18.61 -1.50 -8.92
CA SER A 105 -19.53 -2.46 -9.55
C SER A 105 -20.49 -3.15 -8.58
N PHE A 106 -20.29 -2.98 -7.27
CA PHE A 106 -21.15 -3.55 -6.22
C PHE A 106 -22.25 -2.60 -5.76
N GLN A 107 -22.22 -1.33 -6.20
CA GLN A 107 -23.18 -0.31 -5.77
C GLN A 107 -24.64 -0.73 -6.05
N PRO A 108 -25.58 -0.46 -5.12
CA PRO A 108 -25.44 0.35 -3.91
C PRO A 108 -24.81 -0.37 -2.71
N ASN A 109 -24.48 -1.66 -2.87
CA ASN A 109 -23.84 -2.46 -1.82
C ASN A 109 -22.32 -2.29 -1.84
N MET A 110 -21.67 -2.79 -0.81
CA MET A 110 -20.20 -2.86 -0.71
C MET A 110 -19.73 -4.28 -1.03
N PRO A 111 -18.59 -4.48 -1.71
CA PRO A 111 -18.03 -5.82 -1.88
C PRO A 111 -17.72 -6.47 -0.53
N ALA A 112 -17.97 -7.78 -0.45
CA ALA A 112 -17.57 -8.61 0.65
C ALA A 112 -16.15 -9.16 0.45
N ARG A 113 -15.53 -9.69 1.51
CA ARG A 113 -14.18 -10.27 1.41
C ARG A 113 -14.08 -11.38 0.36
N GLN A 114 -15.09 -12.24 0.24
CA GLN A 114 -15.16 -13.34 -0.72
C GLN A 114 -15.29 -12.88 -2.18
N ASP A 115 -15.72 -11.65 -2.43
CA ASP A 115 -15.83 -11.10 -3.78
C ASP A 115 -14.46 -10.71 -4.35
N PHE A 116 -13.46 -10.57 -3.49
CA PHE A 116 -12.08 -10.31 -3.89
C PHE A 116 -11.24 -11.59 -3.94
N ASP A 117 -10.94 -12.02 -5.16
CA ASP A 117 -10.02 -13.12 -5.46
C ASP A 117 -8.81 -12.59 -6.24
N ILE A 118 -7.65 -12.53 -5.59
CA ILE A 118 -6.40 -12.01 -6.17
C ILE A 118 -6.01 -12.71 -7.48
N ALA A 119 -6.39 -13.99 -7.66
CA ALA A 119 -6.12 -14.71 -8.90
C ALA A 119 -6.88 -14.13 -10.10
N ARG A 120 -8.05 -13.53 -9.87
CA ARG A 120 -8.83 -12.80 -10.89
C ARG A 120 -8.24 -11.42 -11.18
N PHE A 121 -7.50 -10.87 -10.22
CA PHE A 121 -6.81 -9.58 -10.31
C PHE A 121 -5.30 -9.73 -10.47
N TRP A 122 -4.83 -10.79 -11.15
CA TRP A 122 -3.39 -11.09 -11.23
C TRP A 122 -2.56 -9.93 -11.81
N LYS A 123 -3.13 -9.11 -12.70
CA LYS A 123 -2.48 -7.91 -13.24
C LYS A 123 -2.32 -6.79 -12.21
N LEU A 124 -3.22 -6.71 -11.23
CA LEU A 124 -3.14 -5.77 -10.11
C LEU A 124 -2.27 -6.30 -8.97
N ALA A 125 -2.12 -7.63 -8.86
CA ALA A 125 -1.50 -8.27 -7.70
C ALA A 125 -0.16 -7.66 -7.26
N PRO A 126 0.76 -7.25 -8.16
CA PRO A 126 2.00 -6.57 -7.73
C PRO A 126 1.77 -5.24 -7.01
N SER A 127 0.69 -4.53 -7.31
CA SER A 127 0.36 -3.20 -6.79
C SER A 127 -0.64 -3.22 -5.63
N VAL A 128 -1.19 -4.39 -5.29
CA VAL A 128 -2.24 -4.55 -4.26
C VAL A 128 -1.63 -4.65 -2.86
N TYR A 129 -2.29 -4.04 -1.88
CA TYR A 129 -2.13 -4.35 -0.47
C TYR A 129 -3.49 -4.63 0.17
N ILE A 130 -3.48 -5.42 1.26
CA ILE A 130 -4.67 -5.73 2.04
C ILE A 130 -4.36 -5.45 3.51
N ILE A 131 -5.22 -4.67 4.14
CA ILE A 131 -5.17 -4.35 5.57
C ILE A 131 -6.44 -4.93 6.20
N GLU A 132 -6.29 -5.76 7.23
CA GLU A 132 -7.38 -6.28 8.04
C GLU A 132 -7.67 -5.33 9.20
N VAL A 133 -8.96 -5.12 9.48
CA VAL A 133 -9.43 -4.39 10.65
C VAL A 133 -9.52 -5.40 11.80
N LEU A 134 -8.64 -5.29 12.79
CA LEU A 134 -8.66 -6.17 13.96
C LEU A 134 -9.66 -5.67 15.01
N ASP A 135 -9.65 -4.36 15.24
CA ASP A 135 -10.62 -3.64 16.07
C ASP A 135 -10.68 -2.16 15.65
N LYS A 136 -11.27 -1.29 16.49
CA LYS A 136 -11.45 0.14 16.17
C LYS A 136 -10.13 0.91 15.98
N ASP A 137 -9.06 0.48 16.64
CA ASP A 137 -7.78 1.19 16.71
C ASP A 137 -6.60 0.32 16.27
N ARG A 138 -6.86 -0.91 15.80
CA ARG A 138 -5.82 -1.88 15.43
C ARG A 138 -6.07 -2.46 14.05
N PHE A 139 -5.03 -2.40 13.23
CA PHE A 139 -5.07 -2.83 11.84
C PHE A 139 -3.86 -3.72 11.53
N LEU A 140 -4.01 -4.70 10.65
CA LEU A 140 -2.95 -5.64 10.30
C LEU A 140 -2.72 -5.68 8.79
N TYR A 141 -1.49 -5.41 8.35
CA TYR A 141 -1.11 -5.64 6.96
C TYR A 141 -1.05 -7.14 6.66
N ARG A 142 -1.94 -7.63 5.81
CA ARG A 142 -2.02 -9.05 5.43
C ARG A 142 -1.23 -9.39 4.18
N LEU A 143 -1.18 -8.45 3.24
CA LEU A 143 -0.59 -8.65 1.93
C LEU A 143 0.03 -7.34 1.44
N ASN A 144 1.21 -7.46 0.82
CA ASN A 144 1.86 -6.41 0.06
C ASN A 144 2.33 -7.05 -1.26
N GLY A 145 1.86 -6.53 -2.38
CA GLY A 145 2.40 -6.87 -3.68
C GLY A 145 3.82 -6.34 -3.85
N GLU A 146 4.56 -6.89 -4.82
CA GLU A 146 5.97 -6.57 -5.03
C GLU A 146 6.20 -5.08 -5.36
N GLN A 147 5.33 -4.45 -6.15
CA GLN A 147 5.41 -3.01 -6.43
C GLN A 147 5.05 -2.18 -5.20
N VAL A 148 4.17 -2.66 -4.33
CA VAL A 148 3.92 -2.00 -3.03
C VAL A 148 5.21 -1.94 -2.22
N VAL A 149 5.91 -3.07 -2.10
CA VAL A 149 7.20 -3.13 -1.38
C VAL A 149 8.23 -2.21 -2.05
N GLN A 150 8.26 -2.15 -3.37
CA GLN A 150 9.17 -1.25 -4.08
C GLN A 150 8.88 0.23 -3.81
N ILE A 151 7.60 0.63 -3.77
CA ILE A 151 7.21 2.03 -3.56
C ILE A 151 7.32 2.41 -2.08
N VAL A 152 6.96 1.54 -1.15
CA VAL A 152 7.04 1.77 0.30
C VAL A 152 8.49 1.61 0.83
N GLY A 153 9.34 0.91 0.09
CA GLY A 153 10.73 0.62 0.46
C GLY A 153 10.89 -0.56 1.44
N THR A 154 9.81 -1.03 2.05
CA THR A 154 9.82 -2.21 2.93
C THR A 154 8.52 -3.01 2.82
N SER A 155 8.58 -4.28 3.24
CA SER A 155 7.38 -5.10 3.38
C SER A 155 6.73 -4.80 4.72
N MET A 156 5.47 -4.38 4.68
CA MET A 156 4.66 -4.17 5.89
C MET A 156 3.91 -5.44 6.31
N ARG A 157 4.09 -6.57 5.63
CA ARG A 157 3.28 -7.77 5.89
C ARG A 157 3.50 -8.28 7.31
N GLY A 158 2.41 -8.43 8.05
CA GLY A 158 2.42 -8.82 9.46
C GLY A 158 2.64 -7.65 10.42
N HIS A 159 2.90 -6.44 9.92
CA HIS A 159 2.98 -5.25 10.75
C HIS A 159 1.59 -4.86 11.24
N GLU A 160 1.47 -4.72 12.55
CA GLU A 160 0.26 -4.22 13.21
C GLU A 160 0.39 -2.70 13.41
N ILE A 161 -0.62 -1.97 12.98
CA ILE A 161 -0.71 -0.52 13.15
C ILE A 161 -1.56 -0.26 14.39
N THR A 162 -0.98 0.40 15.38
CA THR A 162 -1.60 0.68 16.69
C THR A 162 -1.41 2.15 17.10
N PRO A 163 -2.18 2.66 18.08
CA PRO A 163 -1.99 4.02 18.59
C PRO A 163 -0.59 4.27 19.16
N ASP A 164 0.02 3.22 19.72
CA ASP A 164 1.34 3.25 20.36
C ASP A 164 2.50 2.92 19.39
N ASP A 165 2.25 2.90 18.07
CA ASP A 165 3.31 2.64 17.09
C ASP A 165 4.42 3.70 17.25
N PRO A 166 5.70 3.34 17.32
CA PRO A 166 6.79 4.30 17.55
C PRO A 166 6.91 5.32 16.41
N LEU A 167 6.51 4.96 15.19
CA LEU A 167 6.63 5.81 14.01
C LEU A 167 5.43 6.76 13.89
N VAL A 168 5.72 8.06 13.77
CA VAL A 168 4.68 9.11 13.64
C VAL A 168 3.81 8.85 12.41
N GLU A 169 4.43 8.48 11.29
CA GLU A 169 3.76 8.14 10.03
C GLU A 169 2.73 7.02 10.16
N ASN A 170 3.00 6.00 11.00
CA ASN A 170 2.06 4.91 11.23
C ASN A 170 0.87 5.36 12.08
N ARG A 171 1.09 6.24 13.06
CA ARG A 171 0.01 6.84 13.85
C ARG A 171 -0.86 7.77 13.00
N LEU A 172 -0.27 8.52 12.06
CA LEU A 172 -1.03 9.30 11.07
C LEU A 172 -1.81 8.39 10.11
N PHE A 173 -1.20 7.29 9.67
CA PHE A 173 -1.85 6.32 8.82
C PHE A 173 -3.02 5.60 9.53
N LEU A 174 -2.89 5.34 10.83
CA LEU A 174 -3.99 4.84 11.67
C LEU A 174 -5.20 5.78 11.64
N GLN A 175 -5.00 7.08 11.87
CA GLN A 175 -6.08 8.07 11.84
C GLN A 175 -6.79 8.09 10.48
N TYR A 176 -6.02 7.93 9.40
CA TYR A 176 -6.57 7.79 8.07
C TYR A 176 -7.42 6.51 7.91
N LEU A 177 -6.92 5.35 8.34
CA LEU A 177 -7.66 4.09 8.25
C LEU A 177 -8.96 4.13 9.06
N GLN A 178 -8.95 4.74 10.25
CA GLN A 178 -10.15 4.97 11.05
C GLN A 178 -11.18 5.82 10.30
N LYS A 179 -10.74 6.89 9.65
CA LYS A 179 -11.61 7.76 8.83
C LYS A 179 -12.21 7.00 7.64
N LEU A 180 -11.41 6.17 6.97
CA LEU A 180 -11.84 5.34 5.85
C LEU A 180 -12.92 4.34 6.31
N VAL A 181 -12.65 3.59 7.38
CA VAL A 181 -13.61 2.62 7.96
C VAL A 181 -14.92 3.30 8.36
N LYS A 182 -14.83 4.46 9.03
CA LYS A 182 -16.00 5.23 9.48
C LYS A 182 -16.84 5.76 8.32
N SER A 183 -16.19 6.29 7.28
CA SER A 183 -16.88 6.92 6.13
C SER A 183 -17.49 5.90 5.17
N ARG A 184 -16.96 4.67 5.12
CA ARG A 184 -17.46 3.58 4.25
C ARG A 184 -17.43 3.91 2.76
N VAL A 185 -16.63 4.89 2.36
CA VAL A 185 -16.39 5.27 0.97
C VAL A 185 -14.94 4.99 0.58
N CYS A 186 -14.66 4.95 -0.71
CA CYS A 186 -13.29 4.87 -1.18
C CYS A 186 -12.56 6.18 -0.94
N TRP A 187 -11.29 6.08 -0.56
CA TRP A 187 -10.39 7.22 -0.44
C TRP A 187 -9.29 7.12 -1.49
N ARG A 188 -8.86 8.28 -1.96
CA ARG A 188 -7.75 8.49 -2.87
C ARG A 188 -6.62 9.13 -2.07
N CYS A 189 -5.40 8.61 -2.23
CA CYS A 189 -4.20 9.31 -1.80
C CYS A 189 -3.33 9.67 -3.00
N SER A 190 -2.62 10.79 -2.91
CA SER A 190 -1.59 11.16 -3.89
C SER A 190 -0.48 11.93 -3.19
N GLY A 191 0.71 11.90 -3.75
CA GLY A 191 1.86 12.60 -3.19
C GLY A 191 3.13 12.26 -3.94
N LYS A 192 4.27 12.35 -3.25
CA LYS A 192 5.56 11.92 -3.79
C LYS A 192 6.18 10.84 -2.91
N ALA A 193 6.88 9.89 -3.52
CA ALA A 193 7.64 8.84 -2.86
C ALA A 193 9.09 8.82 -3.37
N ASP A 194 10.06 8.69 -2.48
CA ASP A 194 11.44 8.40 -2.84
C ASP A 194 11.60 6.89 -3.07
N VAL A 195 11.79 6.50 -4.33
CA VAL A 195 11.84 5.10 -4.74
C VAL A 195 13.30 4.71 -5.02
N PHE A 196 13.97 4.15 -4.00
CA PHE A 196 15.35 3.68 -4.07
C PHE A 196 16.35 4.69 -4.64
N GLY A 197 16.26 5.96 -4.21
CA GLY A 197 17.21 7.01 -4.62
C GLY A 197 17.04 7.47 -6.07
N LYS A 198 15.95 7.10 -6.74
CA LYS A 198 15.58 7.64 -8.06
C LYS A 198 14.98 9.05 -7.98
N GLY A 199 15.00 9.64 -6.79
CA GLY A 199 14.32 10.89 -6.49
C GLY A 199 12.84 10.70 -6.21
N TYR A 200 12.15 11.83 -6.03
CA TYR A 200 10.74 11.87 -5.67
C TYR A 200 9.85 11.66 -6.89
N LEU A 201 9.26 10.48 -7.01
CA LEU A 201 8.29 10.14 -8.03
C LEU A 201 6.87 10.40 -7.50
N ALA A 202 5.99 10.90 -8.36
CA ALA A 202 4.58 11.04 -8.01
C ALA A 202 3.93 9.66 -7.87
N PHE A 203 3.02 9.52 -6.91
CA PHE A 203 2.23 8.30 -6.74
C PHE A 203 0.76 8.65 -6.51
N GLU A 204 -0.10 7.66 -6.74
CA GLU A 204 -1.48 7.66 -6.31
C GLU A 204 -1.90 6.31 -5.74
N THR A 205 -2.91 6.34 -4.88
CA THR A 205 -3.60 5.15 -4.37
C THR A 205 -5.11 5.31 -4.48
N VAL A 206 -5.79 4.17 -4.49
CA VAL A 206 -7.18 4.07 -4.04
C VAL A 206 -7.25 3.04 -2.92
N ASP A 207 -7.96 3.38 -1.86
CA ASP A 207 -8.21 2.54 -0.70
C ASP A 207 -9.71 2.27 -0.60
N CYS A 208 -10.08 1.01 -0.76
CA CYS A 208 -11.45 0.56 -0.88
C CYS A 208 -11.85 -0.27 0.37
N PRO A 209 -12.79 0.19 1.21
CA PRO A 209 -13.31 -0.63 2.30
C PRO A 209 -14.09 -1.83 1.76
N ILE A 210 -13.98 -2.98 2.42
CA ILE A 210 -14.81 -4.16 2.15
C ILE A 210 -15.48 -4.65 3.43
N ALA A 211 -16.72 -5.11 3.29
CA ALA A 211 -17.57 -5.50 4.41
C ALA A 211 -17.64 -7.02 4.62
N ASP A 212 -18.12 -7.46 5.77
CA ASP A 212 -18.64 -8.81 5.96
C ASP A 212 -20.15 -8.88 5.64
N GLU A 213 -20.75 -10.05 5.88
CA GLU A 213 -22.18 -10.30 5.68
C GLU A 213 -23.08 -9.45 6.59
N ASN A 214 -22.55 -8.94 7.71
CA ASN A 214 -23.26 -8.05 8.64
C ASN A 214 -23.08 -6.58 8.29
N GLY A 215 -22.33 -6.27 7.23
CA GLY A 215 -22.01 -4.92 6.83
C GLY A 215 -20.88 -4.28 7.67
N ALA A 216 -20.21 -4.99 8.56
CA ALA A 216 -19.04 -4.45 9.27
C ALA A 216 -17.84 -4.38 8.32
N ILE A 217 -17.08 -3.28 8.33
CA ILE A 217 -15.85 -3.18 7.51
C ILE A 217 -14.79 -4.07 8.16
N THR A 218 -14.35 -5.11 7.44
CA THR A 218 -13.38 -6.08 7.96
C THR A 218 -12.01 -5.92 7.34
N HIS A 219 -11.93 -5.33 6.13
CA HIS A 219 -10.65 -5.08 5.48
C HIS A 219 -10.71 -3.80 4.64
N VAL A 220 -9.53 -3.31 4.31
CA VAL A 220 -9.27 -2.31 3.28
C VAL A 220 -8.41 -2.96 2.22
N ILE A 221 -8.85 -2.90 0.97
CA ILE A 221 -8.05 -3.30 -0.19
C ILE A 221 -7.60 -2.03 -0.87
N GLY A 222 -6.29 -1.89 -1.06
CA GLY A 222 -5.76 -0.75 -1.78
C GLY A 222 -4.82 -1.15 -2.91
N VAL A 223 -4.68 -0.25 -3.86
CA VAL A 223 -3.66 -0.32 -4.92
C VAL A 223 -2.86 0.97 -4.87
N ILE A 224 -1.53 0.85 -4.95
CA ILE A 224 -0.60 1.97 -5.09
C ILE A 224 0.14 1.86 -6.42
N ALA A 225 0.26 2.97 -7.13
CA ALA A 225 0.99 3.04 -8.38
C ALA A 225 1.77 4.36 -8.49
N LEU A 226 2.91 4.30 -9.17
CA LEU A 226 3.63 5.50 -9.58
C LEU A 226 2.91 6.13 -10.77
N ILE A 227 2.77 7.45 -10.72
CA ILE A 227 2.33 8.24 -11.86
C ILE A 227 3.57 8.45 -12.71
N ASN A 228 3.66 7.69 -13.80
CA ASN A 228 4.68 7.96 -14.80
C ASN A 228 4.41 9.36 -15.33
N GLU A 229 5.35 10.28 -15.13
CA GLU A 229 5.49 11.41 -16.04
C GLU A 229 5.85 10.79 -17.38
N GLU A 230 4.84 10.40 -18.18
CA GLU A 230 5.10 10.21 -19.60
C GLU A 230 5.73 11.52 -20.04
N LYS A 231 7.03 11.42 -20.38
CA LYS A 231 7.80 12.51 -20.95
C LYS A 231 6.89 13.09 -22.03
N SER A 232 6.35 14.29 -21.79
CA SER A 232 5.46 14.94 -22.73
C SER A 232 6.11 14.81 -24.10
N PRO A 233 5.38 14.32 -25.13
CA PRO A 233 5.98 14.03 -26.43
C PRO A 233 6.78 15.25 -26.82
N THR A 234 8.09 15.06 -27.00
CA THR A 234 8.99 16.17 -27.31
C THR A 234 8.39 16.88 -28.51
N PRO A 235 8.08 18.19 -28.44
CA PRO A 235 7.41 18.89 -29.53
C PRO A 235 8.21 18.60 -30.79
N THR A 236 7.54 18.02 -31.78
CA THR A 236 8.18 17.72 -33.06
C THR A 236 8.65 19.06 -33.62
N PRO A 237 9.96 19.25 -33.89
CA PRO A 237 10.42 20.51 -34.45
C PRO A 237 9.64 20.78 -35.74
N PRO A 238 9.26 22.04 -36.02
CA PRO A 238 8.54 22.37 -37.23
C PRO A 238 9.34 21.89 -38.44
N ALA A 239 8.66 21.25 -39.39
CA ALA A 239 9.30 20.82 -40.63
C ALA A 239 9.95 22.03 -41.30
N SER A 240 11.26 21.97 -41.53
CA SER A 240 12.00 23.00 -42.25
C SER A 240 11.50 23.07 -43.69
N SER A 241 10.90 24.21 -44.05
CA SER A 241 10.50 24.59 -45.41
C SER A 241 11.66 25.23 -46.17
#